data_AF-A0A9D5HTS1-F1
#
_entry.id   AF-A0A9D5HTS1-F1
#
_cell.length_a   1.000
_cell.length_b   1.000
_cell.length_c   1.000
_cell.angle_alpha   90.00
_cell.angle_beta   90.00
_cell.angle_gamma   90.00
#
_symmetry.space_group_name_H-M   'P 1'
#
loop_
_entity.id
_entity.type
_entity.pdbx_description
1 polymer ?
#
loop_
_entity_poly.entity_id
_entity_poly.type
_entity_poly.pdbx_seq_one_letter_code
_entity_poly.pdbx_strand_id
1 'polypeptide(L)'
;MEVSAGLSLQPCSWIGCDGPRGRPSGFLKFSKGIGEERKFQRLSLRGASEWDNKAIQLGISCCYKKHGASAVGSENVHVVADEALVIKRKSEDVAPYLNGRCIYLVGMMGSGKTTVGKILSEVLGYSFFDSDKLVEQSVGMSSVAQIFQERSEAFFRDSESEVLRDLSAMHRLVVATGGGAVIRPINWKYMKHGITVWLDVPLEALARRIAAVGTASRPLLHQESGDPFTKAFTRLTTLAEKRGDAYANADARVCLQHIASKKGHEDVCSLTPTAIAIEALLQIESFLTAVDAKAFNQRKSYLQA
;
A
#
# COMPACT_ATOMS: atom_id res chain seq x y z
N MET A 1 -44.64 39.57 -3.62
CA MET A 1 -44.78 38.75 -4.83
C MET A 1 -44.47 37.32 -4.44
N GLU A 2 -45.51 36.61 -4.02
CA GLU A 2 -45.48 35.16 -3.78
C GLU A 2 -45.52 34.46 -5.14
N VAL A 3 -44.72 33.40 -5.30
CA VAL A 3 -45.05 32.31 -6.24
C VAL A 3 -44.65 31.00 -5.58
N SER A 4 -45.68 30.27 -5.13
CA SER A 4 -45.62 28.83 -4.86
C SER A 4 -45.79 28.04 -6.15
N ALA A 5 -45.09 26.92 -6.27
CA ALA A 5 -45.47 25.68 -6.97
C ALA A 5 -44.20 24.80 -7.05
N GLY A 6 -44.15 23.50 -6.79
CA GLY A 6 -45.15 22.48 -6.54
C GLY A 6 -44.39 21.15 -6.74
N LEU A 7 -44.52 20.20 -5.81
CA LEU A 7 -43.95 18.86 -5.94
C LEU A 7 -44.64 18.07 -7.06
N SER A 8 -43.88 17.27 -7.80
CA SER A 8 -44.38 16.14 -8.57
C SER A 8 -43.40 14.98 -8.44
N LEU A 9 -43.71 14.04 -7.54
CA LEU A 9 -43.20 12.68 -7.54
C LEU A 9 -44.15 11.84 -8.40
N GLN A 10 -43.63 11.08 -9.35
CA GLN A 10 -44.29 9.84 -9.79
C GLN A 10 -43.28 8.70 -9.99
N PRO A 11 -43.64 7.47 -9.56
CA PRO A 11 -42.84 6.27 -9.68
C PRO A 11 -43.16 5.49 -10.96
N CYS A 12 -42.20 4.71 -11.47
CA CYS A 12 -42.48 3.65 -12.42
C CYS A 12 -41.92 2.31 -11.92
N SER A 13 -42.80 1.32 -11.95
CA SER A 13 -42.67 -0.04 -11.45
C SER A 13 -42.43 -1.06 -12.58
N TRP A 14 -41.46 -1.95 -12.36
CA TRP A 14 -41.44 -3.42 -12.58
C TRP A 14 -41.46 -4.09 -13.99
N ILE A 15 -40.73 -5.25 -14.01
CA ILE A 15 -40.68 -6.42 -14.94
C ILE A 15 -39.75 -6.27 -16.17
N GLY A 16 -38.81 -7.15 -16.55
CA GLY A 16 -38.31 -8.46 -16.06
C GLY A 16 -37.55 -9.23 -17.18
N CYS A 17 -36.62 -10.13 -16.80
CA CYS A 17 -36.01 -11.28 -17.53
C CYS A 17 -34.68 -11.16 -18.35
N ASP A 18 -33.67 -11.87 -17.81
CA ASP A 18 -32.74 -12.86 -18.40
C ASP A 18 -31.59 -12.53 -19.39
N GLY A 19 -30.36 -12.43 -18.82
CA GLY A 19 -29.06 -12.99 -19.27
C GLY A 19 -28.34 -12.46 -20.55
N PRO A 20 -27.03 -12.74 -20.78
CA PRO A 20 -25.98 -13.27 -19.90
C PRO A 20 -24.78 -12.30 -19.69
N ARG A 21 -24.11 -12.46 -18.53
CA ARG A 21 -22.71 -12.11 -18.20
C ARG A 21 -21.98 -11.07 -19.09
N GLY A 22 -22.03 -9.80 -18.65
CA GLY A 22 -21.04 -8.78 -18.99
C GLY A 22 -20.17 -8.44 -17.77
N ARG A 23 -18.84 -8.46 -17.92
CA ARG A 23 -17.90 -7.94 -16.90
C ARG A 23 -18.17 -6.45 -16.68
N PRO A 24 -18.26 -5.93 -15.45
CA PRO A 24 -18.31 -4.49 -15.26
C PRO A 24 -16.89 -3.94 -15.42
N SER A 25 -16.60 -3.32 -16.56
CA SER A 25 -15.51 -2.34 -16.68
C SER A 25 -15.96 -1.07 -15.95
N GLY A 26 -15.59 -0.94 -14.68
CA GLY A 26 -15.84 0.26 -13.90
C GLY A 26 -15.09 1.45 -14.52
N PHE A 27 -15.84 2.36 -15.12
CA PHE A 27 -15.34 3.68 -15.51
C PHE A 27 -15.39 4.60 -14.28
N LEU A 28 -14.24 5.16 -13.91
CA LEU A 28 -14.19 6.30 -12.99
C LEU A 28 -14.82 7.52 -13.68
N LYS A 29 -15.95 7.99 -13.17
CA LYS A 29 -16.52 9.30 -13.52
C LYS A 29 -16.22 10.27 -12.38
N PHE A 30 -15.33 11.23 -12.64
CA PHE A 30 -15.17 12.40 -11.78
C PHE A 30 -16.23 13.44 -12.16
N SER A 31 -17.17 13.72 -11.27
CA SER A 31 -18.07 14.89 -11.40
C SER A 31 -17.41 16.11 -10.77
N LYS A 32 -17.06 17.09 -11.60
CA LYS A 32 -16.61 18.43 -11.15
C LYS A 32 -17.81 19.37 -11.08
N GLY A 33 -18.04 19.98 -9.92
CA GLY A 33 -18.79 21.23 -9.80
C GLY A 33 -17.86 22.41 -10.10
N ILE A 34 -18.20 23.16 -11.16
CA ILE A 34 -18.01 24.60 -11.45
C ILE A 34 -16.83 25.30 -10.71
N GLY A 35 -15.83 25.92 -11.33
CA GLY A 35 -15.67 26.37 -12.72
C GLY A 35 -14.20 26.72 -13.02
N GLU A 36 -14.01 27.36 -14.18
CA GLU A 36 -12.76 27.64 -14.91
C GLU A 36 -12.24 26.52 -15.84
N GLU A 37 -12.51 26.74 -17.12
CA GLU A 37 -11.99 26.01 -18.27
C GLU A 37 -10.47 26.12 -18.37
N ARG A 38 -9.76 24.99 -18.28
CA ARG A 38 -8.46 24.83 -18.96
C ARG A 38 -8.34 23.43 -19.56
N LYS A 39 -8.16 23.43 -20.88
CA LYS A 39 -7.90 22.34 -21.85
C LYS A 39 -7.67 20.94 -21.27
N PHE A 40 -8.63 20.05 -21.54
CA PHE A 40 -8.55 18.61 -21.31
C PHE A 40 -7.62 17.93 -22.33
N GLN A 41 -6.57 17.26 -21.85
CA GLN A 41 -5.91 16.22 -22.61
C GLN A 41 -6.60 14.89 -22.32
N ARG A 42 -7.31 14.40 -23.34
CA ARG A 42 -8.17 13.22 -23.32
C ARG A 42 -7.30 11.96 -23.29
N LEU A 43 -7.19 11.28 -22.15
CA LEU A 43 -6.67 9.90 -22.12
C LEU A 43 -7.74 8.97 -22.71
N SER A 44 -7.65 8.79 -24.03
CA SER A 44 -8.41 7.83 -24.80
C SER A 44 -7.61 6.53 -24.84
N LEU A 45 -7.92 5.56 -23.97
CA LEU A 45 -7.58 4.16 -24.23
C LEU A 45 -8.69 3.58 -25.12
N ARG A 46 -8.53 3.77 -26.44
CA ARG A 46 -9.22 2.92 -27.42
C ARG A 46 -8.58 1.53 -27.34
N GLY A 47 -9.43 0.51 -27.40
CA GLY A 47 -9.02 -0.88 -27.29
C GLY A 47 -7.87 -1.24 -28.22
N ALA A 48 -6.88 -1.93 -27.66
CA ALA A 48 -5.90 -2.69 -28.39
C ALA A 48 -5.98 -4.13 -27.87
N SER A 49 -6.66 -4.97 -28.64
CA SER A 49 -6.32 -6.38 -28.74
C SER A 49 -4.85 -6.51 -29.17
N GLU A 50 -4.17 -7.55 -28.69
CA GLU A 50 -2.77 -7.91 -29.00
C GLU A 50 -1.70 -7.01 -28.37
N TRP A 51 -1.34 -7.32 -27.13
CA TRP A 51 0.01 -7.06 -26.63
C TRP A 51 0.73 -8.40 -26.55
N ASP A 52 1.47 -8.67 -27.61
CA ASP A 52 2.38 -9.79 -27.74
C ASP A 52 3.38 -9.83 -26.57
N ASN A 53 3.52 -11.01 -25.98
CA ASN A 53 4.60 -11.33 -25.04
C ASN A 53 5.95 -11.30 -25.77
N LYS A 54 6.58 -10.12 -25.84
CA LYS A 54 8.03 -10.04 -26.06
C LYS A 54 8.71 -9.88 -24.71
N ALA A 55 9.29 -10.98 -24.26
CA ALA A 55 10.32 -11.00 -23.23
C ALA A 55 11.43 -10.02 -23.62
N ILE A 56 11.45 -8.87 -22.97
CA ILE A 56 12.61 -7.98 -23.02
C ILE A 56 13.55 -8.46 -21.91
N GLN A 57 14.57 -9.22 -22.32
CA GLN A 57 15.74 -9.49 -21.53
C GLN A 57 16.53 -8.19 -21.38
N LEU A 58 16.22 -7.40 -20.36
CA LEU A 58 17.00 -6.21 -20.00
C LEU A 58 18.18 -6.65 -19.14
N GLY A 59 19.35 -6.71 -19.79
CA GLY A 59 20.63 -6.81 -19.12
C GLY A 59 20.82 -5.66 -18.13
N ILE A 60 21.20 -6.00 -16.91
CA ILE A 60 21.58 -5.06 -15.87
C ILE A 60 22.81 -4.28 -16.36
N SER A 61 22.61 -3.10 -16.93
CA SER A 61 23.68 -2.13 -17.15
C SER A 61 23.67 -1.16 -15.96
N CYS A 62 24.51 -1.45 -14.98
CA CYS A 62 24.73 -0.59 -13.83
C CYS A 62 26.01 0.24 -14.06
N CYS A 63 25.87 1.48 -14.55
CA CYS A 63 26.98 2.43 -14.58
C CYS A 63 27.20 3.03 -13.19
N TYR A 64 27.96 2.33 -12.34
CA TYR A 64 28.59 2.95 -11.17
C TYR A 64 29.93 3.55 -11.58
N LYS A 65 30.06 4.87 -11.42
CA LYS A 65 31.35 5.55 -11.53
C LYS A 65 32.29 5.00 -10.46
N LYS A 66 33.35 4.32 -10.90
CA LYS A 66 34.50 3.91 -10.07
C LYS A 66 35.16 5.16 -9.47
N HIS A 67 35.20 5.23 -8.15
CA HIS A 67 36.33 5.84 -7.44
C HIS A 67 37.08 4.75 -6.68
N GLY A 68 38.39 4.98 -6.53
CA GLY A 68 39.45 4.01 -6.31
C GLY A 68 39.30 3.07 -5.11
N ALA A 69 40.03 1.96 -5.24
CA ALA A 69 39.99 0.76 -4.44
C ALA A 69 40.29 0.93 -2.93
N SER A 70 39.59 0.14 -2.13
CA SER A 70 40.23 -0.70 -1.11
C SER A 70 39.37 -1.94 -0.85
N ALA A 71 40.02 -3.08 -0.68
CA ALA A 71 39.44 -4.41 -0.75
C ALA A 71 38.73 -4.83 0.55
N VAL A 72 37.39 -4.87 0.53
CA VAL A 72 36.53 -5.84 1.24
C VAL A 72 35.21 -5.87 0.46
N GLY A 73 34.92 -6.93 -0.30
CA GLY A 73 33.75 -6.92 -1.20
C GLY A 73 33.27 -8.27 -1.72
N SER A 74 33.61 -9.37 -1.06
CA SER A 74 33.22 -10.71 -1.53
C SER A 74 31.92 -11.24 -0.91
N GLU A 75 31.53 -10.78 0.28
CA GLU A 75 30.37 -11.32 1.00
C GLU A 75 29.03 -10.73 0.52
N ASN A 76 28.99 -9.43 0.20
CA ASN A 76 27.73 -8.75 -0.16
C ASN A 76 27.14 -9.19 -1.50
N VAL A 77 27.97 -9.59 -2.47
CA VAL A 77 27.48 -9.98 -3.81
C VAL A 77 26.77 -11.34 -3.76
N HIS A 78 27.28 -12.28 -2.96
CA HIS A 78 26.66 -13.60 -2.79
C HIS A 78 25.33 -13.51 -2.03
N VAL A 79 25.25 -12.70 -0.97
CA VAL A 79 24.02 -12.53 -0.18
C VAL A 79 22.89 -11.92 -1.02
N VAL A 80 23.19 -10.91 -1.85
CA VAL A 80 22.18 -10.26 -2.70
C VAL A 80 21.65 -11.20 -3.79
N ALA A 81 22.53 -12.00 -4.41
CA ALA A 81 22.12 -12.98 -5.41
C ALA A 81 21.23 -14.09 -4.82
N ASP A 82 21.52 -14.51 -3.59
CA ASP A 82 20.72 -15.51 -2.88
C ASP A 82 19.34 -14.94 -2.50
N GLU A 83 19.27 -13.72 -1.96
CA GLU A 83 17.99 -13.07 -1.63
C GLU A 83 17.08 -12.88 -2.84
N ALA A 84 17.64 -12.55 -4.01
CA ALA A 84 16.88 -12.40 -5.26
C ALA A 84 16.26 -13.73 -5.73
N LEU A 85 16.95 -14.85 -5.56
CA LEU A 85 16.43 -16.17 -5.90
C LEU A 85 15.36 -16.62 -4.90
N VAL A 86 15.61 -16.39 -3.61
CA VAL A 86 14.68 -16.72 -2.52
C VAL A 86 13.36 -15.98 -2.68
N ILE A 87 13.40 -14.66 -2.92
CA ILE A 87 12.16 -13.88 -3.08
C ILE A 87 11.35 -14.30 -4.28
N LYS A 88 12.01 -14.65 -5.40
CA LYS A 88 11.33 -15.13 -6.60
C LYS A 88 10.63 -16.47 -6.37
N ARG A 89 11.32 -17.44 -5.76
CA ARG A 89 10.69 -18.74 -5.42
C ARG A 89 9.52 -18.53 -4.47
N LYS A 90 9.68 -17.66 -3.47
CA LYS A 90 8.60 -17.38 -2.52
C LYS A 90 7.42 -16.63 -3.11
N SER A 91 7.63 -15.77 -4.10
CA SER A 91 6.50 -15.15 -4.79
C SER A 91 5.73 -16.17 -5.63
N GLU A 92 6.43 -17.10 -6.29
CA GLU A 92 5.82 -18.22 -7.03
C GLU A 92 5.02 -19.16 -6.12
N ASP A 93 5.52 -19.48 -4.92
CA ASP A 93 4.82 -20.30 -3.92
C ASP A 93 3.51 -19.64 -3.45
N VAL A 94 3.54 -18.32 -3.21
CA VAL A 94 2.41 -17.58 -2.61
C VAL A 94 1.36 -17.16 -3.64
N ALA A 95 1.75 -16.93 -4.90
CA ALA A 95 0.87 -16.39 -5.94
C ALA A 95 -0.46 -17.15 -6.14
N PRO A 96 -0.49 -18.51 -6.12
CA PRO A 96 -1.74 -19.27 -6.26
C PRO A 96 -2.76 -18.98 -5.15
N TYR A 97 -2.29 -18.76 -3.91
CA TYR A 97 -3.16 -18.54 -2.75
C TYR A 97 -3.74 -17.12 -2.72
N LEU A 98 -3.10 -16.15 -3.38
CA LEU A 98 -3.57 -14.77 -3.41
C LEU A 98 -4.90 -14.63 -4.16
N ASN A 99 -5.17 -15.47 -5.19
CA ASN A 99 -6.39 -15.42 -6.00
C ASN A 99 -6.71 -14.01 -6.56
N GLY A 100 -5.67 -13.24 -6.88
CA GLY A 100 -5.80 -11.88 -7.39
C GLY A 100 -6.19 -10.81 -6.36
N ARG A 101 -6.25 -11.15 -5.06
CA ARG A 101 -6.48 -10.18 -3.98
C ARG A 101 -5.38 -9.14 -3.92
N CYS A 102 -5.74 -7.91 -3.61
CA CYS A 102 -4.78 -6.84 -3.37
C CYS A 102 -4.01 -7.06 -2.07
N ILE A 103 -2.80 -6.53 -1.98
CA ILE A 103 -1.98 -6.48 -0.76
C ILE A 103 -1.90 -5.02 -0.30
N TYR A 104 -2.29 -4.75 0.94
CA TYR A 104 -2.25 -3.43 1.56
C TYR A 104 -1.15 -3.40 2.62
N LEU A 105 -0.09 -2.63 2.36
CA LEU A 105 0.98 -2.42 3.32
C LEU A 105 0.62 -1.28 4.26
N VAL A 106 0.49 -1.59 5.55
CA VAL A 106 0.22 -0.63 6.63
C VAL A 106 1.43 -0.50 7.55
N GLY A 107 1.53 0.62 8.26
CA GLY A 107 2.58 0.87 9.25
C GLY A 107 2.96 2.34 9.34
N MET A 108 3.78 2.66 10.35
CA MET A 108 4.22 4.02 10.61
C MET A 108 5.02 4.62 9.46
N MET A 109 5.08 5.94 9.39
CA MET A 109 5.88 6.62 8.37
C MET A 109 7.37 6.24 8.51
N GLY A 110 8.07 6.03 7.39
CA GLY A 110 9.47 5.55 7.41
C GLY A 110 9.62 4.02 7.56
N SER A 111 8.53 3.26 7.68
CA SER A 111 8.59 1.79 7.80
C SER A 111 9.05 1.05 6.55
N GLY A 112 9.11 1.73 5.39
CA GLY A 112 9.58 1.16 4.13
C GLY A 112 8.48 0.65 3.19
N LYS A 113 7.19 0.94 3.47
CA LYS A 113 6.04 0.51 2.66
C LYS A 113 6.22 0.70 1.15
N THR A 114 6.63 1.89 0.71
CA THR A 114 6.80 2.19 -0.71
C THR A 114 7.90 1.33 -1.34
N THR A 115 9.02 1.13 -0.65
CA THR A 115 10.14 0.32 -1.16
C THR A 115 9.78 -1.17 -1.21
N VAL A 116 9.28 -1.70 -0.10
CA VAL A 116 8.85 -3.12 0.00
C VAL A 116 7.70 -3.40 -0.97
N GLY A 117 6.74 -2.48 -1.09
CA GLY A 117 5.59 -2.63 -1.97
C GLY A 117 5.97 -2.69 -3.44
N LYS A 118 6.96 -1.90 -3.89
CA LYS A 118 7.49 -2.00 -5.25
C LYS A 118 8.13 -3.35 -5.51
N ILE A 119 8.97 -3.83 -4.59
CA ILE A 119 9.60 -5.16 -4.69
C ILE A 119 8.54 -6.26 -4.78
N LEU A 120 7.56 -6.25 -3.87
CA LEU A 120 6.46 -7.23 -3.89
C LEU A 120 5.66 -7.17 -5.20
N SER A 121 5.37 -5.97 -5.70
CA SER A 121 4.62 -5.82 -6.94
C SER A 121 5.35 -6.41 -8.14
N GLU A 122 6.67 -6.23 -8.20
CA GLU A 122 7.52 -6.73 -9.28
C GLU A 122 7.57 -8.26 -9.27
N VAL A 123 7.88 -8.87 -8.12
CA VAL A 123 8.03 -10.33 -8.02
C VAL A 123 6.70 -11.09 -8.13
N LEU A 124 5.56 -10.43 -7.85
CA LEU A 124 4.21 -11.00 -8.01
C LEU A 124 3.57 -10.70 -9.37
N GLY A 125 4.16 -9.79 -10.17
CA GLY A 125 3.53 -9.29 -11.40
C GLY A 125 2.21 -8.55 -11.11
N TYR A 126 2.20 -7.72 -10.08
CA TYR A 126 1.08 -6.87 -9.62
C TYR A 126 1.40 -5.40 -9.93
N SER A 127 0.38 -4.54 -9.95
CA SER A 127 0.61 -3.09 -10.07
C SER A 127 0.84 -2.47 -8.69
N PHE A 128 1.75 -1.50 -8.60
CA PHE A 128 2.02 -0.77 -7.35
C PHE A 128 1.32 0.59 -7.32
N PHE A 129 0.69 0.92 -6.19
CA PHE A 129 0.16 2.24 -5.90
C PHE A 129 0.56 2.74 -4.51
N ASP A 130 0.76 4.05 -4.39
CA ASP A 130 0.89 4.75 -3.12
C ASP A 130 -0.40 5.56 -2.88
N SER A 131 -1.13 5.27 -1.80
CA SER A 131 -2.45 5.88 -1.57
C SER A 131 -2.37 7.38 -1.38
N ASP A 132 -1.31 7.88 -0.72
CA ASP A 132 -1.14 9.31 -0.46
C ASP A 132 -0.92 10.06 -1.78
N LYS A 133 -0.17 9.45 -2.72
CA LYS A 133 0.02 10.00 -4.07
C LYS A 133 -1.27 10.03 -4.89
N LEU A 134 -2.12 9.03 -4.74
CA LEU A 134 -3.44 9.01 -5.40
C LEU A 134 -4.39 10.08 -4.83
N VAL A 135 -4.34 10.34 -3.52
CA VAL A 135 -5.09 11.45 -2.91
C VAL A 135 -4.59 12.81 -3.41
N GLU A 136 -3.27 13.01 -3.46
CA GLU A 136 -2.66 14.23 -4.04
C GLU A 136 -3.16 14.47 -5.48
N GLN A 137 -3.15 13.42 -6.30
CA GLN A 137 -3.64 13.48 -7.68
C GLN A 137 -5.14 13.75 -7.78
N SER A 138 -5.97 13.12 -6.95
CA SER A 138 -7.43 13.26 -7.01
C SER A 138 -7.89 14.66 -6.58
N VAL A 139 -7.22 15.24 -5.57
CA VAL A 139 -7.49 16.60 -5.07
C VAL A 139 -6.84 17.67 -5.94
N GLY A 140 -5.83 17.31 -6.73
CA GLY A 140 -5.07 18.25 -7.57
C GLY A 140 -4.07 19.10 -6.79
N MET A 141 -3.50 18.55 -5.71
CA MET A 141 -2.51 19.22 -4.86
C MET A 141 -1.17 18.50 -4.90
N SER A 142 -0.08 19.25 -4.71
CA SER A 142 1.29 18.73 -4.90
C SER A 142 1.79 17.87 -3.75
N SER A 143 1.20 18.00 -2.56
CA SER A 143 1.60 17.26 -1.36
C SER A 143 0.48 17.14 -0.33
N VAL A 144 0.56 16.11 0.52
CA VAL A 144 -0.28 16.00 1.74
C VAL A 144 -0.14 17.24 2.64
N ALA A 145 1.03 17.87 2.70
CA ALA A 145 1.25 19.12 3.46
C ALA A 145 0.36 20.25 2.97
N GLN A 146 0.32 20.42 1.66
CA GLN A 146 -0.52 21.42 1.01
C GLN A 146 -2.01 21.15 1.29
N ILE A 147 -2.45 19.89 1.21
CA ILE A 147 -3.85 19.52 1.50
C ILE A 147 -4.21 19.88 2.94
N PHE A 148 -3.35 19.56 3.91
CA PHE A 148 -3.62 19.86 5.32
C PHE A 148 -3.71 21.37 5.55
N GLN A 149 -2.83 22.14 4.92
CA GLN A 149 -2.79 23.61 5.05
C GLN A 149 -4.00 24.28 4.38
N GLU A 150 -4.40 23.83 3.19
CA GLU A 150 -5.43 24.51 2.39
C GLU A 150 -6.85 23.95 2.61
N ARG A 151 -7.00 22.68 3.03
CA ARG A 151 -8.30 21.97 3.11
C ARG A 151 -8.61 21.33 4.46
N SER A 152 -7.63 21.22 5.37
CA SER A 152 -7.67 20.49 6.65
C SER A 152 -7.34 18.98 6.59
N GLU A 153 -6.96 18.41 7.74
CA GLU A 153 -6.75 16.97 7.89
C GLU A 153 -8.05 16.17 7.71
N ALA A 154 -9.20 16.69 8.15
CA ALA A 154 -10.47 15.98 8.02
C ALA A 154 -10.80 15.70 6.55
N PHE A 155 -10.65 16.71 5.69
CA PHE A 155 -10.81 16.60 4.24
C PHE A 155 -9.85 15.58 3.62
N PHE A 156 -8.57 15.58 4.05
CA PHE A 156 -7.62 14.56 3.60
C PHE A 156 -8.08 13.16 3.99
N ARG A 157 -8.56 12.96 5.22
CA ARG A 157 -9.03 11.65 5.70
C ARG A 157 -10.29 11.17 4.95
N ASP A 158 -11.16 12.08 4.55
CA ASP A 158 -12.30 11.75 3.67
C ASP A 158 -11.79 11.28 2.31
N SER A 159 -10.87 12.03 1.70
CA SER A 159 -10.25 11.69 0.40
C SER A 159 -9.45 10.38 0.46
N GLU A 160 -8.73 10.11 1.56
CA GLU A 160 -8.01 8.85 1.82
C GLU A 160 -8.98 7.66 1.84
N SER A 161 -10.17 7.86 2.44
CA SER A 161 -11.20 6.81 2.51
C SER A 161 -11.81 6.52 1.13
N GLU A 162 -12.01 7.55 0.29
CA GLU A 162 -12.52 7.40 -1.08
C GLU A 162 -11.52 6.67 -1.98
N VAL A 163 -10.23 7.04 -1.91
CA VAL A 163 -9.17 6.36 -2.67
C VAL A 163 -9.08 4.89 -2.28
N LEU A 164 -9.14 4.57 -0.99
CA LEU A 164 -9.11 3.18 -0.53
C LEU A 164 -10.36 2.39 -0.95
N ARG A 165 -11.53 3.02 -0.97
CA ARG A 165 -12.75 2.42 -1.54
C ARG A 165 -12.53 2.01 -2.99
N ASP A 166 -12.02 2.91 -3.80
CA ASP A 166 -11.86 2.69 -5.24
C ASP A 166 -10.78 1.63 -5.52
N LEU A 167 -9.66 1.65 -4.78
CA LEU A 167 -8.63 0.60 -4.84
C LEU A 167 -9.15 -0.77 -4.42
N SER A 168 -10.08 -0.82 -3.46
CA SER A 168 -10.67 -2.09 -2.99
C SER A 168 -11.56 -2.80 -4.00
N ALA A 169 -12.00 -2.08 -5.05
CA ALA A 169 -12.73 -2.66 -6.16
C ALA A 169 -11.82 -3.22 -7.26
N MET A 170 -10.50 -3.01 -7.15
CA MET A 170 -9.51 -3.50 -8.11
C MET A 170 -8.89 -4.83 -7.63
N HIS A 171 -8.09 -5.44 -8.51
CA HIS A 171 -7.42 -6.70 -8.27
C HIS A 171 -5.94 -6.61 -8.64
N ARG A 172 -5.14 -7.51 -8.07
CA ARG A 172 -3.69 -7.64 -8.36
C ARG A 172 -2.90 -6.34 -8.13
N LEU A 173 -3.20 -5.66 -7.02
CA LEU A 173 -2.49 -4.47 -6.59
C LEU A 173 -1.64 -4.72 -5.35
N VAL A 174 -0.51 -4.02 -5.25
CA VAL A 174 0.20 -3.79 -3.99
C VAL A 174 0.08 -2.31 -3.66
N VAL A 175 -0.55 -2.00 -2.54
CA VAL A 175 -0.87 -0.63 -2.12
C VAL A 175 -0.05 -0.28 -0.88
N ALA A 176 0.83 0.71 -1.00
CA ALA A 176 1.43 1.36 0.17
C ALA A 176 0.44 2.40 0.71
N THR A 177 -0.06 2.21 1.92
CA THR A 177 -1.02 3.15 2.51
C THR A 177 -0.33 4.29 3.25
N GLY A 178 -1.03 5.41 3.43
CA GLY A 178 -0.67 6.44 4.38
C GLY A 178 -0.59 5.88 5.81
N GLY A 179 0.27 6.48 6.65
CA GLY A 179 0.42 6.04 8.05
C GLY A 179 -0.86 6.21 8.88
N GLY A 180 -1.76 7.11 8.49
CA GLY A 180 -3.04 7.34 9.16
C GLY A 180 -4.22 6.55 8.59
N ALA A 181 -4.02 5.76 7.53
CA ALA A 181 -5.09 5.00 6.88
C ALA A 181 -5.80 4.05 7.85
N VAL A 182 -5.12 3.58 8.90
CA VAL A 182 -5.66 2.67 9.91
C VAL A 182 -6.59 3.33 10.94
N ILE A 183 -6.66 4.67 10.98
CA ILE A 183 -7.41 5.41 12.01
C ILE A 183 -8.92 5.22 11.85
N ARG A 184 -9.41 5.23 10.61
CA ARG A 184 -10.85 5.15 10.34
C ARG A 184 -11.27 3.69 10.14
N PRO A 185 -12.28 3.18 10.88
CA PRO A 185 -12.79 1.82 10.70
C PRO A 185 -13.25 1.50 9.27
N ILE A 186 -13.77 2.49 8.55
CA ILE A 186 -14.22 2.29 7.16
C ILE A 186 -13.08 1.87 6.22
N ASN A 187 -11.85 2.35 6.47
CA ASN A 187 -10.70 1.99 5.67
C ASN A 187 -10.33 0.52 5.85
N TRP A 188 -10.50 -0.02 7.06
CA TRP A 188 -10.33 -1.46 7.32
C TRP A 188 -11.32 -2.30 6.52
N LYS A 189 -12.59 -1.86 6.40
CA LYS A 189 -13.58 -2.56 5.56
C LYS A 189 -13.08 -2.72 4.12
N TYR A 190 -12.48 -1.67 3.55
CA TYR A 190 -11.93 -1.71 2.19
C TYR A 190 -10.65 -2.54 2.09
N MET A 191 -9.70 -2.33 2.99
CA MET A 191 -8.41 -3.04 2.96
C MET A 191 -8.57 -4.55 3.23
N LYS A 192 -9.59 -4.96 4.00
CA LYS A 192 -9.92 -6.37 4.28
C LYS A 192 -10.57 -7.11 3.09
N HIS A 193 -10.89 -6.43 1.98
CA HIS A 193 -11.16 -7.13 0.71
C HIS A 193 -9.88 -7.77 0.13
N GLY A 194 -8.70 -7.26 0.52
CA GLY A 194 -7.39 -7.82 0.21
C GLY A 194 -6.72 -8.44 1.43
N ILE A 195 -5.40 -8.48 1.41
CA ILE A 195 -4.54 -8.92 2.52
C ILE A 195 -3.82 -7.71 3.10
N THR A 196 -4.01 -7.47 4.39
CA THR A 196 -3.35 -6.37 5.11
C THR A 196 -2.06 -6.85 5.76
N VAL A 197 -0.94 -6.17 5.48
CA VAL A 197 0.39 -6.52 5.99
C VAL A 197 0.96 -5.34 6.75
N TRP A 198 1.19 -5.52 8.04
CA TRP A 198 1.81 -4.51 8.88
C TRP A 198 3.34 -4.64 8.86
N LEU A 199 4.03 -3.60 8.39
CA LEU A 199 5.46 -3.45 8.58
C LEU A 199 5.73 -2.83 9.95
N ASP A 200 6.07 -3.69 10.90
CA ASP A 200 6.31 -3.33 12.29
C ASP A 200 7.79 -3.03 12.53
N VAL A 201 8.08 -1.77 12.81
CA VAL A 201 9.43 -1.23 12.90
C VAL A 201 9.57 -0.46 14.21
N PRO A 202 10.62 -0.72 15.01
CA PRO A 202 10.86 0.03 16.23
C PRO A 202 10.98 1.53 15.98
N LEU A 203 10.48 2.32 16.93
CA LEU A 203 10.37 3.77 16.80
C LEU A 203 11.74 4.44 16.67
N GLU A 204 12.77 3.90 17.33
CA GLU A 204 14.15 4.38 17.25
C GLU A 204 14.67 4.28 15.81
N ALA A 205 14.44 3.14 15.15
CA ALA A 205 14.87 2.93 13.77
C ALA A 205 14.09 3.84 12.79
N LEU A 206 12.79 4.03 13.03
CA LEU A 206 11.98 4.98 12.25
C LEU A 206 12.49 6.41 12.41
N ALA A 207 12.80 6.84 13.64
CA ALA A 207 13.31 8.16 13.94
C ALA A 207 14.66 8.42 13.25
N ARG A 208 15.60 7.45 13.29
CA ARG A 208 16.87 7.55 12.55
C ARG A 208 16.66 7.70 11.04
N ARG A 209 15.78 6.89 10.44
CA ARG A 209 15.47 6.95 9.00
C ARG A 209 14.88 8.31 8.61
N ILE A 210 14.00 8.85 9.43
CA ILE A 210 13.36 10.16 9.19
C ILE A 210 14.37 11.29 9.37
N ALA A 211 15.19 11.25 10.42
CA ALA A 211 16.21 12.25 10.68
C ALA A 211 17.24 12.35 9.53
N ALA A 212 17.59 11.22 8.91
CA ALA A 212 18.51 11.19 7.77
C ALA A 212 17.92 11.76 6.46
N VAL A 213 16.62 11.57 6.21
CA VAL A 213 15.95 12.00 4.97
C VAL A 213 15.39 13.42 5.06
N GLY A 214 15.07 13.88 6.28
CA GLY A 214 14.41 15.17 6.53
C GLY A 214 12.88 15.08 6.56
N THR A 215 12.25 16.15 7.06
CA THR A 215 10.81 16.19 7.40
C THR A 215 9.94 16.95 6.38
N ALA A 216 10.53 17.52 5.32
CA ALA A 216 9.89 18.48 4.42
C ALA A 216 8.58 17.99 3.76
N SER A 217 8.44 16.69 3.50
CA SER A 217 7.23 16.09 2.90
C SER A 217 6.26 15.49 3.92
N ARG A 218 6.52 15.66 5.23
CA ARG A 218 5.82 14.99 6.33
C ARG A 218 5.21 16.03 7.26
N PRO A 219 3.94 16.43 7.03
CA PRO A 219 3.31 17.56 7.71
C PRO A 219 3.29 17.39 9.23
N LEU A 220 3.10 16.14 9.68
CA LEU A 220 3.04 15.76 11.10
C LEU A 220 4.39 15.87 11.83
N LEU A 221 5.49 16.18 11.14
CA LEU A 221 6.84 16.34 11.71
C LEU A 221 7.36 17.78 11.63
N HIS A 222 6.58 18.71 11.08
CA HIS A 222 6.89 20.14 11.12
C HIS A 222 6.39 20.69 12.44
N GLN A 223 7.23 20.77 13.49
CA GLN A 223 7.23 21.81 14.55
C GLN A 223 8.29 21.46 15.63
N GLU A 224 8.83 22.51 16.27
CA GLU A 224 9.76 22.55 17.42
C GLU A 224 11.27 22.68 17.12
N SER A 225 11.98 23.34 18.04
CA SER A 225 13.44 23.51 18.14
C SER A 225 14.10 22.23 18.68
N GLY A 226 15.35 21.91 18.31
CA GLY A 226 16.06 20.70 18.80
C GLY A 226 16.67 19.83 17.70
N ASP A 227 17.28 18.70 18.08
CA ASP A 227 17.89 17.76 17.13
C ASP A 227 16.83 16.96 16.33
N PRO A 228 17.09 16.61 15.05
CA PRO A 228 16.10 15.95 14.20
C PRO A 228 15.65 14.58 14.70
N PHE A 229 16.53 13.83 15.38
CA PHE A 229 16.21 12.49 15.87
C PHE A 229 15.21 12.55 17.01
N THR A 230 15.47 13.35 18.05
CA THR A 230 14.59 13.49 19.22
C THR A 230 13.20 13.98 18.80
N LYS A 231 13.11 14.93 17.87
CA LYS A 231 11.82 15.39 17.33
C LYS A 231 11.04 14.27 16.64
N ALA A 232 11.72 13.55 15.74
CA ALA A 232 11.10 12.44 15.03
C ALA A 232 10.65 11.36 16.02
N PHE A 233 11.49 11.03 17.00
CA PHE A 233 11.19 10.03 18.02
C PHE A 233 9.98 10.41 18.87
N THR A 234 9.97 11.60 19.48
CA THR A 234 8.84 12.09 20.29
C THR A 234 7.53 12.06 19.51
N ARG A 235 7.54 12.54 18.26
CA ARG A 235 6.33 12.56 17.42
C ARG A 235 5.89 11.15 17.04
N LEU A 236 6.82 10.27 16.70
CA LEU A 236 6.52 8.87 16.41
C LEU A 236 5.93 8.16 17.63
N THR A 237 6.42 8.41 18.84
CA THR A 237 5.87 7.88 20.09
C THR A 237 4.41 8.28 20.28
N THR A 238 4.10 9.57 20.20
CA THR A 238 2.70 10.04 20.30
C THR A 238 1.78 9.43 19.24
N LEU A 239 2.29 9.26 18.01
CA LEU A 239 1.52 8.63 16.94
C LEU A 239 1.35 7.12 17.16
N ALA A 240 2.37 6.44 17.69
CA ALA A 240 2.34 5.02 17.98
C ALA A 240 1.34 4.70 19.09
N GLU A 241 1.27 5.51 20.15
CA GLU A 241 0.26 5.37 21.20
C GLU A 241 -1.17 5.45 20.65
N LYS A 242 -1.41 6.34 19.67
CA LYS A 242 -2.74 6.51 19.06
C LYS A 242 -3.10 5.47 18.02
N ARG A 243 -2.12 4.81 17.41
CA ARG A 243 -2.31 3.98 16.20
C ARG A 243 -1.83 2.53 16.35
N GLY A 244 -1.05 2.22 17.38
CA GLY A 244 -0.38 0.92 17.57
C GLY A 244 -1.38 -0.24 17.53
N ASP A 245 -2.43 -0.14 18.35
CA ASP A 245 -3.50 -1.14 18.41
C ASP A 245 -4.23 -1.28 17.07
N ALA A 246 -4.37 -0.18 16.31
CA ALA A 246 -5.00 -0.23 15.00
C ALA A 246 -4.15 -1.07 14.02
N TYR A 247 -2.83 -0.89 13.98
CA TYR A 247 -1.96 -1.69 13.10
C TYR A 247 -2.01 -3.20 13.38
N ALA A 248 -2.21 -3.58 14.65
CA ALA A 248 -2.33 -4.98 15.05
C ALA A 248 -3.53 -5.71 14.42
N ASN A 249 -4.50 -4.99 13.86
CA ASN A 249 -5.63 -5.57 13.11
C ASN A 249 -5.22 -6.11 11.73
N ALA A 250 -3.98 -5.92 11.28
CA ALA A 250 -3.50 -6.47 10.01
C ALA A 250 -3.55 -8.01 9.99
N ASP A 251 -3.76 -8.59 8.81
CA ASP A 251 -3.81 -10.06 8.62
C ASP A 251 -2.44 -10.71 8.86
N ALA A 252 -1.38 -10.01 8.47
CA ALA A 252 0.01 -10.44 8.62
C ALA A 252 0.85 -9.33 9.28
N ARG A 253 1.79 -9.71 10.15
CA ARG A 253 2.74 -8.79 10.80
C ARG A 253 4.17 -9.16 10.44
N VAL A 254 4.91 -8.19 9.91
CA VAL A 254 6.33 -8.30 9.59
C VAL A 254 7.12 -7.52 10.63
N CYS A 255 7.58 -8.22 11.67
CA CYS A 255 8.35 -7.62 12.76
C CYS A 255 9.83 -7.54 12.39
N LEU A 256 10.32 -6.33 12.09
CA LEU A 256 11.72 -6.15 11.68
C LEU A 256 12.73 -6.52 12.76
N GLN A 257 12.39 -6.34 14.05
CA GLN A 257 13.25 -6.81 15.15
C GLN A 257 13.46 -8.32 15.08
N HIS A 258 12.39 -9.08 14.85
CA HIS A 258 12.48 -10.53 14.71
C HIS A 258 13.33 -10.94 13.50
N ILE A 259 13.20 -10.27 12.36
CA ILE A 259 14.03 -10.53 11.18
C ILE A 259 15.52 -10.28 11.49
N ALA A 260 15.82 -9.16 12.15
CA ALA A 260 17.20 -8.80 12.54
C ALA A 260 17.79 -9.87 13.47
N SER A 261 17.08 -10.24 14.54
CA SER A 261 17.52 -11.28 15.47
C SER A 261 17.73 -12.63 14.78
N LYS A 262 16.82 -13.04 13.87
CA LYS A 262 16.93 -14.29 13.12
C LYS A 262 18.15 -14.32 12.19
N LYS A 263 18.54 -13.18 11.65
CA LYS A 263 19.74 -13.01 10.80
C LYS A 263 21.02 -12.72 11.60
N GLY A 264 20.95 -12.67 12.93
CA GLY A 264 22.10 -12.36 13.79
C GLY A 264 22.53 -10.89 13.77
N HIS A 265 21.62 -9.98 13.38
CA HIS A 265 21.87 -8.54 13.39
C HIS A 265 21.33 -7.91 14.69
N GLU A 266 22.12 -7.01 15.27
CA GLU A 266 21.69 -6.21 16.44
C GLU A 266 20.75 -5.06 16.06
N ASP A 267 20.87 -4.53 14.84
CA ASP A 267 20.10 -3.37 14.38
C ASP A 267 19.28 -3.68 13.12
N VAL A 268 17.99 -3.34 13.16
CA VAL A 268 17.05 -3.44 12.03
C VAL A 268 17.44 -2.56 10.84
N CYS A 269 18.30 -1.55 11.03
CA CYS A 269 18.82 -0.71 9.95
C CYS A 269 19.73 -1.48 8.97
N SER A 270 20.26 -2.63 9.37
CA SER A 270 21.06 -3.51 8.51
C SER A 270 20.21 -4.34 7.53
N LEU A 271 18.90 -4.42 7.73
CA LEU A 271 18.02 -5.25 6.92
C LEU A 271 17.84 -4.68 5.51
N THR A 272 18.00 -5.53 4.51
CA THR A 272 17.72 -5.19 3.12
C THR A 272 16.20 -5.08 2.90
N PRO A 273 15.73 -4.20 1.99
CA PRO A 273 14.33 -4.18 1.59
C PRO A 273 13.84 -5.53 1.05
N THR A 274 14.71 -6.29 0.38
CA THR A 274 14.43 -7.63 -0.13
C THR A 274 14.18 -8.62 1.01
N ALA A 275 14.98 -8.62 2.08
CA ALA A 275 14.75 -9.45 3.26
C ALA A 275 13.39 -9.16 3.91
N ILE A 276 13.00 -7.88 4.00
CA ILE A 276 11.69 -7.49 4.53
C ILE A 276 10.56 -7.97 3.62
N ALA A 277 10.74 -7.89 2.30
CA ALA A 277 9.76 -8.37 1.33
C ALA A 277 9.62 -9.92 1.35
N ILE A 278 10.73 -10.65 1.53
CA ILE A 278 10.71 -12.10 1.73
C ILE A 278 9.89 -12.45 2.98
N GLU A 279 10.14 -11.79 4.11
CA GLU A 279 9.37 -12.03 5.32
C GLU A 279 7.88 -11.66 5.13
N ALA A 280 7.58 -10.60 4.39
CA ALA A 280 6.20 -10.25 4.06
C ALA A 280 5.49 -11.38 3.30
N LEU A 281 6.14 -12.00 2.30
CA LEU A 281 5.58 -13.14 1.58
C LEU A 281 5.36 -14.35 2.51
N LEU A 282 6.32 -14.65 3.40
CA LEU A 282 6.19 -15.74 4.37
C LEU A 282 5.01 -15.53 5.32
N GLN A 283 4.81 -14.31 5.82
CA GLN A 283 3.71 -13.99 6.72
C GLN A 283 2.35 -14.01 6.00
N ILE A 284 2.31 -13.58 4.72
CA ILE A 284 1.13 -13.74 3.85
C ILE A 284 0.80 -15.23 3.67
N GLU A 285 1.79 -16.06 3.32
CA GLU A 285 1.63 -17.51 3.14
C GLU A 285 1.04 -18.17 4.39
N SER A 286 1.63 -17.87 5.55
CA SER A 286 1.18 -18.37 6.86
C SER A 286 -0.27 -17.97 7.17
N PHE A 287 -0.64 -16.71 6.90
CA PHE A 287 -2.02 -16.25 7.10
C PHE A 287 -3.00 -16.99 6.17
N LEU A 288 -2.68 -17.08 4.88
CA LEU A 288 -3.57 -17.69 3.89
C LEU A 288 -3.81 -19.18 4.15
N THR A 289 -2.74 -19.92 4.44
CA THR A 289 -2.82 -21.36 4.77
C THR A 289 -3.62 -21.60 6.05
N ALA A 290 -3.48 -20.74 7.07
CA ALA A 290 -4.26 -20.84 8.30
C ALA A 290 -5.76 -20.57 8.07
N VAL A 291 -6.11 -19.64 7.17
CA VAL A 291 -7.51 -19.37 6.79
C VAL A 291 -8.13 -20.56 6.05
N ASP A 292 -7.40 -21.13 5.09
CA ASP A 292 -7.88 -22.30 4.33
C ASP A 292 -8.08 -23.52 5.24
N ALA A 293 -7.17 -23.76 6.17
CA ALA A 293 -7.29 -24.83 7.17
C ALA A 293 -8.54 -24.65 8.07
N LYS A 294 -8.82 -23.42 8.51
CA LYS A 294 -10.04 -23.12 9.29
C LYS A 294 -11.31 -23.35 8.48
N ALA A 295 -11.34 -22.90 7.22
CA ALA A 295 -12.49 -23.09 6.33
C ALA A 295 -12.77 -24.57 6.06
N PHE A 296 -11.73 -25.39 5.88
CA PHE A 296 -11.85 -26.83 5.73
C PHE A 296 -12.45 -27.50 6.98
N ASN A 297 -11.93 -27.17 8.17
CA ASN A 297 -12.41 -27.74 9.43
C ASN A 297 -13.87 -27.37 9.72
N GLN A 298 -14.29 -26.13 9.42
CA GLN A 298 -15.69 -25.71 9.57
C GLN A 298 -16.63 -26.50 8.63
N ARG A 299 -16.24 -26.72 7.37
CA ARG A 299 -17.06 -27.52 6.44
C ARG A 299 -17.22 -28.97 6.91
N LYS A 300 -16.17 -29.55 7.51
CA LYS A 300 -16.22 -30.91 8.05
C LYS A 300 -17.18 -31.01 9.25
N SER A 301 -17.20 -30.03 10.16
CA SER A 301 -18.14 -30.05 11.29
C SER A 301 -19.60 -29.92 10.87
N TYR A 302 -19.90 -29.20 9.80
CA TYR A 302 -21.28 -29.09 9.27
C TYR A 302 -21.76 -30.34 8.54
N LEU A 303 -20.86 -31.17 8.02
CA LEU A 303 -21.20 -32.44 7.37
C LEU A 303 -21.33 -33.61 8.35
N GLN A 304 -20.94 -33.41 9.61
CA GLN A 304 -21.01 -34.42 10.69
C GLN A 304 -22.12 -34.11 11.71
N ALA A 305 -22.89 -33.04 11.52
CA ALA A 305 -24.05 -32.63 12.31
C ALA A 305 -25.34 -32.79 11.48
#